data_AF-A0A5F8AN25-F1
#
_entry.id   AF-A0A5F8AN25-F1
#
_cell.length_a   1.000
_cell.length_b   1.000
_cell.length_c   1.000
_cell.angle_alpha   90.00
_cell.angle_beta   90.00
_cell.angle_gamma   90.00
#
_symmetry.space_group_name_H-M   'P 1'
#
loop_
_entity.id
_entity.type
_entity.pdbx_description
1 polymer ?
#
loop_
_entity_poly.entity_id
_entity_poly.type
_entity_poly.pdbx_seq_one_letter_code
_entity_poly.pdbx_strand_id
1 'polypeptide(L)'
;MAGILRLVVQRPPGGLQTVTKGVESLIGTDWIRHKFTKSRIPDKVFQASPEDHEKYGGDPQNPHKLHIVTRIKSTRRRPYWEKDIIKMLGLEKSHTPQVHKNIPSVNSKLKVVKHLIRFVVSLFLKCIA
;
A
#
# COMPACT_ATOMS: atom_id res chain seq x y z
N MET A 1 65.82 -26.00 -4.22
CA MET A 1 65.74 -25.14 -5.42
C MET A 1 65.59 -26.03 -6.65
N ALA A 2 64.51 -25.84 -7.42
CA ALA A 2 64.24 -26.34 -8.77
C ALA A 2 64.19 -27.88 -8.99
N GLY A 3 63.27 -28.47 -9.74
CA GLY A 3 62.14 -27.96 -10.53
C GLY A 3 61.28 -29.16 -10.98
N ILE A 4 59.96 -28.99 -10.97
CA ILE A 4 59.01 -30.05 -11.33
C ILE A 4 58.90 -30.11 -12.86
N LEU A 5 59.39 -31.22 -13.43
CA LEU A 5 59.21 -31.59 -14.83
C LEU A 5 57.73 -31.88 -15.13
N ARG A 6 57.21 -31.25 -16.18
CA ARG A 6 55.84 -31.42 -16.70
C ARG A 6 55.71 -32.78 -17.39
N LEU A 7 54.79 -33.63 -16.94
CA LEU A 7 54.32 -34.79 -17.70
C LEU A 7 52.96 -34.45 -18.31
N VAL A 8 52.97 -34.24 -19.62
CA VAL A 8 51.76 -34.09 -20.45
C VAL A 8 51.15 -35.48 -20.61
N VAL A 9 50.05 -35.74 -19.90
CA VAL A 9 49.20 -36.90 -20.16
C VAL A 9 48.13 -36.47 -21.16
N GLN A 10 48.28 -36.89 -22.41
CA GLN A 10 47.26 -36.75 -23.45
C GLN A 10 46.07 -37.67 -23.10
N ARG A 11 44.85 -37.12 -23.09
CA ARG A 11 43.60 -37.91 -23.04
C ARG A 11 42.97 -37.95 -24.43
N PRO A 12 42.39 -39.09 -24.85
CA PRO A 12 41.97 -39.32 -26.23
C PRO A 12 40.67 -38.57 -26.59
N PRO A 13 40.40 -38.35 -27.89
CA PRO A 13 39.18 -37.72 -28.35
C PRO A 13 38.07 -38.77 -28.51
N GLY A 14 36.88 -38.50 -27.97
CA GLY A 14 35.67 -39.26 -28.29
C GLY A 14 34.83 -39.61 -27.06
N GLY A 15 33.63 -39.01 -26.97
CA GLY A 15 32.64 -39.37 -25.97
C GLY A 15 31.43 -38.44 -26.00
N LEU A 16 30.41 -38.86 -26.75
CA LEU A 16 29.03 -38.38 -26.90
C LEU A 16 28.46 -37.34 -25.91
N GLN A 17 27.71 -36.40 -26.51
CA GLN A 17 26.90 -35.38 -25.87
C GLN A 17 25.90 -35.95 -24.85
N THR A 18 25.85 -35.35 -23.67
CA THR A 18 24.60 -35.25 -22.91
C THR A 18 24.30 -33.78 -22.69
N VAL A 19 23.19 -33.32 -23.29
CA VAL A 19 22.58 -32.03 -23.01
C VAL A 19 22.13 -32.07 -21.56
N THR A 20 23.00 -31.67 -20.64
CA THR A 20 22.58 -31.25 -19.31
C THR A 20 21.81 -29.96 -19.52
N LYS A 21 20.49 -30.08 -19.62
CA LYS A 21 19.57 -28.95 -19.52
C LYS A 21 20.01 -28.18 -18.28
N GLY A 22 20.53 -26.98 -18.50
CA GLY A 22 20.87 -26.06 -17.42
C GLY A 22 19.63 -25.85 -16.59
N VAL A 23 19.56 -26.53 -15.44
CA VAL A 23 18.89 -25.97 -14.29
C VAL A 23 19.81 -24.84 -13.87
N GLU A 24 19.67 -23.70 -14.54
CA GLU A 24 20.17 -22.43 -14.03
C GLU A 24 19.55 -22.31 -12.64
N SER A 25 20.41 -22.49 -11.65
CA SER A 25 20.09 -22.34 -10.25
C SER A 25 19.49 -20.95 -10.06
N LEU A 26 18.18 -20.86 -9.79
CA LEU A 26 17.51 -19.67 -9.25
C LEU A 26 17.97 -19.38 -7.81
N ILE A 27 19.26 -19.54 -7.53
CA ILE A 27 19.87 -19.28 -6.25
C ILE A 27 20.43 -17.85 -6.33
N GLY A 28 19.59 -16.86 -6.02
CA GLY A 28 20.07 -15.48 -5.96
C GLY A 28 19.04 -14.36 -5.88
N THR A 29 17.75 -14.60 -6.07
CA THR A 29 16.74 -13.51 -6.06
C THR A 29 16.03 -13.32 -4.71
N ASP A 30 16.30 -14.14 -3.71
CA ASP A 30 15.52 -14.17 -2.46
C ASP A 30 15.85 -13.07 -1.44
N TRP A 31 16.71 -12.11 -1.80
CA TRP A 31 17.13 -11.02 -0.91
C TRP A 31 16.70 -9.63 -1.37
N ILE A 32 15.71 -9.54 -2.27
CA ILE A 32 15.16 -8.23 -2.66
C ILE A 32 14.25 -7.72 -1.54
N ARG A 33 14.82 -6.96 -0.60
CA ARG A 33 14.01 -6.10 0.27
C ARG A 33 13.31 -5.06 -0.61
N HIS A 34 12.03 -5.27 -0.87
CA HIS A 34 11.20 -4.28 -1.55
C HIS A 34 11.24 -2.95 -0.79
N LYS A 35 11.58 -1.87 -1.51
CA LYS A 35 11.55 -0.52 -0.93
C LYS A 35 10.11 -0.19 -0.51
N PHE A 36 9.94 0.24 0.73
CA PHE A 36 8.65 0.74 1.19
C PHE A 36 8.34 2.07 0.49
N THR A 37 7.40 2.04 -0.45
CA THR A 37 6.98 3.20 -1.25
C THR A 37 5.55 3.62 -0.89
N LYS A 38 5.14 4.81 -1.32
CA LYS A 38 3.77 5.29 -1.13
C LYS A 38 2.80 4.38 -1.88
N SER A 39 1.79 3.86 -1.18
CA SER A 39 0.77 3.00 -1.78
C SER A 39 -0.05 3.77 -2.81
N ARG A 40 -0.18 3.20 -4.01
CA ARG A 40 -1.12 3.66 -5.04
C ARG A 40 -2.38 2.82 -4.89
N ILE A 41 -3.49 3.45 -4.53
CA ILE A 41 -4.78 2.77 -4.36
C ILE A 41 -5.50 2.84 -5.72
N PRO A 42 -5.90 1.71 -6.32
CA PRO A 42 -6.61 1.73 -7.59
C PRO A 42 -8.00 2.34 -7.43
N ASP A 43 -8.47 3.04 -8.46
CA ASP A 43 -9.74 3.77 -8.40
C ASP A 43 -10.97 2.87 -8.23
N LYS A 44 -10.88 1.61 -8.68
CA LYS A 44 -11.90 0.57 -8.47
C LYS A 44 -12.28 0.38 -6.99
N VAL A 45 -11.34 0.61 -6.05
CA VAL A 45 -11.61 0.48 -4.60
C VAL A 45 -12.58 1.55 -4.08
N PHE A 46 -12.77 2.63 -4.83
CA PHE A 46 -13.65 3.73 -4.44
C PHE A 46 -14.99 3.73 -5.19
N GLN A 47 -15.23 2.76 -6.06
CA GLN A 47 -16.52 2.57 -6.72
C GLN A 47 -17.41 1.74 -5.77
N ALA A 48 -18.52 2.34 -5.33
CA ALA A 48 -19.48 1.66 -4.46
C ALA A 48 -20.32 0.66 -5.26
N SER A 49 -20.52 -0.53 -4.70
CA SER A 49 -21.46 -1.52 -5.25
C SER A 49 -22.89 -1.19 -4.81
N PRO A 50 -23.94 -1.51 -5.60
CA PRO A 50 -25.33 -1.42 -5.14
C PRO A 50 -25.57 -2.09 -3.78
N GLU A 51 -24.91 -3.22 -3.50
CA GLU A 51 -24.98 -3.91 -2.20
C GLU A 51 -24.44 -3.07 -1.03
N ASP A 52 -23.42 -2.24 -1.28
CA ASP A 52 -22.87 -1.35 -0.25
C ASP A 52 -23.87 -0.23 0.09
N HIS A 53 -24.66 0.21 -0.89
CA HIS A 53 -25.68 1.25 -0.69
C HIS A 53 -26.80 0.75 0.23
N GLU A 54 -27.26 -0.50 0.07
CA GLU A 54 -28.25 -1.11 0.95
C GLU A 54 -27.71 -1.31 2.38
N LYS A 55 -26.44 -1.72 2.49
CA LYS A 55 -25.79 -1.99 3.79
C LYS A 55 -25.52 -0.72 4.60
N TYR A 56 -25.05 0.33 3.96
CA TYR A 56 -24.63 1.56 4.63
C TYR A 56 -25.66 2.70 4.51
N GLY A 57 -26.77 2.49 3.80
CA GLY A 57 -27.89 3.43 3.68
C GLY A 57 -27.52 4.76 3.01
N GLY A 58 -26.57 4.72 2.07
CA GLY A 58 -26.08 5.92 1.39
C GLY A 58 -26.68 6.05 -0.01
N ASP A 59 -27.23 7.21 -0.36
CA ASP A 59 -27.81 7.45 -1.69
C ASP A 59 -26.73 7.92 -2.68
N PRO A 60 -26.55 7.24 -3.84
CA PRO A 60 -25.65 7.71 -4.90
C PRO A 60 -26.10 9.05 -5.50
N GLN A 61 -27.43 9.24 -5.58
CA GLN A 61 -28.04 10.41 -6.21
C GLN A 61 -27.80 11.69 -5.41
N ASN A 62 -27.78 11.59 -4.08
CA ASN A 62 -27.61 12.71 -3.17
C ASN A 62 -26.43 12.45 -2.23
N PRO A 63 -25.19 12.65 -2.70
CA PRO A 63 -24.02 12.43 -1.87
C PRO A 63 -23.96 13.45 -0.73
N HIS A 64 -23.41 13.03 0.40
CA HIS A 64 -23.20 13.90 1.54
C HIS A 64 -22.16 14.98 1.25
N LYS A 65 -22.41 16.19 1.75
CA LYS A 65 -21.55 17.36 1.51
C LYS A 65 -20.33 17.41 2.43
N LEU A 66 -20.45 16.86 3.65
CA LEU A 66 -19.45 16.96 4.70
C LEU A 66 -19.13 15.58 5.30
N HIS A 67 -17.86 15.37 5.65
CA HIS A 67 -17.36 14.21 6.36
C HIS A 67 -17.01 14.62 7.79
N ILE A 68 -17.41 13.80 8.77
CA ILE A 68 -16.86 13.87 10.13
C ILE A 68 -15.72 12.84 10.19
N VAL A 69 -14.51 13.34 10.36
CA VAL A 69 -13.29 12.54 10.41
C VAL A 69 -12.74 12.56 11.82
N THR A 70 -12.51 11.37 12.37
CA THR A 70 -11.93 11.23 13.72
C THR A 70 -10.71 10.33 13.64
N ARG A 71 -9.58 10.77 14.18
CA ARG A 71 -8.40 9.91 14.28
C ARG A 71 -8.57 8.88 15.40
N ILE A 72 -8.44 7.59 15.06
CA ILE A 72 -8.49 6.49 16.03
C ILE A 72 -7.09 5.96 16.32
N LYS A 73 -6.23 5.83 15.29
CA LYS A 73 -4.89 5.23 15.46
C LYS A 73 -3.81 6.30 15.64
N SER A 74 -2.76 5.93 16.35
CA SER A 74 -1.58 6.78 16.54
C SER A 74 -0.78 6.96 15.25
N THR A 75 -0.13 8.11 15.12
CA THR A 75 0.80 8.45 14.03
C THR A 75 2.23 7.98 14.30
N ARG A 76 2.50 7.42 15.49
CA ARG A 76 3.80 6.83 15.82
C ARG A 76 4.07 5.63 14.90
N ARG A 77 5.34 5.45 14.51
CA ARG A 77 5.80 4.41 13.58
C ARG A 77 5.20 4.48 12.17
N ARG A 78 4.58 5.61 11.80
CA ARG A 78 4.10 5.88 10.45
C ARG A 78 5.10 6.71 9.63
N PRO A 79 5.04 6.63 8.30
CA PRO A 79 5.88 7.43 7.42
C PRO A 79 5.65 8.93 7.63
N TYR A 80 6.65 9.75 7.30
CA TYR A 80 6.57 11.21 7.49
C TYR A 80 5.41 11.82 6.70
N TRP A 81 5.16 11.37 5.46
CA TRP A 81 4.08 11.89 4.63
C TRP A 81 2.68 11.68 5.22
N GLU A 82 2.45 10.60 5.99
CA GLU A 82 1.18 10.40 6.70
C GLU A 82 1.03 11.40 7.84
N LYS A 83 2.13 11.71 8.54
CA LYS A 83 2.13 12.69 9.64
C LYS A 83 1.82 14.09 9.12
N ASP A 84 2.41 14.47 7.99
CA ASP A 84 2.18 15.79 7.40
C ASP A 84 0.74 15.96 6.94
N ILE A 85 0.13 14.91 6.38
CA ILE A 85 -1.31 14.91 6.03
C ILE A 85 -2.18 15.09 7.26
N ILE A 86 -1.86 14.44 8.37
CA ILE A 86 -2.63 14.55 9.62
C ILE A 86 -2.55 15.95 10.21
N LYS A 87 -1.38 16.60 10.13
CA LYS A 87 -1.21 18.01 10.51
C LYS A 87 -2.04 18.93 9.62
N MET A 88 -1.97 18.75 8.30
CA MET A 88 -2.76 19.52 7.33
C MET A 88 -4.27 19.39 7.53
N LEU A 89 -4.75 18.24 8.01
CA LEU A 89 -6.16 17.99 8.29
C LEU A 89 -6.59 18.42 9.71
N GLY A 90 -5.67 18.88 10.57
CA GLY A 90 -6.00 19.28 11.94
C GLY A 90 -6.37 18.11 12.87
N LEU A 91 -5.90 16.89 12.56
CA LEU A 91 -6.21 15.65 13.29
C LEU A 91 -5.10 15.28 14.29
N GLU A 92 -4.46 16.27 14.91
CA GLU A 92 -3.34 16.07 15.83
C GLU A 92 -3.77 15.44 17.16
N LYS A 93 -4.94 15.83 17.66
CA LYS A 93 -5.57 15.24 18.85
C LYS A 93 -6.32 13.97 18.46
N SER A 94 -6.13 12.91 19.24
CA SER A 94 -6.85 11.65 19.02
C SER A 94 -8.30 11.78 19.48
N HIS A 95 -9.21 11.04 18.87
CA HIS A 95 -10.63 11.00 19.25
C HIS A 95 -11.36 12.35 19.21
N THR A 96 -10.79 13.37 18.58
CA THR A 96 -11.48 14.65 18.34
C THR A 96 -12.09 14.62 16.94
N PRO A 97 -13.42 14.80 16.80
CA PRO A 97 -14.06 14.87 15.48
C PRO A 97 -13.70 16.19 14.79
N GLN A 98 -13.36 16.11 13.50
CA GLN A 98 -13.14 17.27 12.64
C GLN A 98 -14.03 17.16 11.40
N VAL A 99 -14.57 18.30 10.97
CA VAL A 99 -15.47 18.36 9.81
C VAL A 99 -14.69 18.79 8.56
N HIS A 100 -14.85 18.02 7.49
CA HIS A 100 -14.19 18.27 6.22
C HIS A 100 -15.17 18.23 5.05
N LYS A 101 -14.93 19.06 4.02
CA LYS A 101 -15.75 19.08 2.81
C LYS A 101 -15.50 17.84 1.95
N ASN A 102 -16.55 17.29 1.35
CA ASN A 102 -16.46 16.19 0.38
C ASN A 102 -16.03 16.73 -0.99
N ILE A 103 -14.74 17.05 -1.15
CA ILE A 103 -14.12 17.60 -2.37
C ILE A 103 -12.96 16.66 -2.78
N PRO A 104 -12.71 16.42 -4.08
CA PRO A 104 -11.67 15.50 -4.55
C PRO A 104 -10.27 15.77 -3.98
N SER A 105 -9.91 17.04 -3.76
CA SER A 105 -8.62 17.43 -3.17
C SER A 105 -8.48 16.95 -1.72
N VAL A 106 -9.55 17.04 -0.93
CA VAL A 106 -9.61 16.58 0.46
C VAL A 106 -9.69 15.06 0.50
N ASN A 107 -10.54 14.46 -0.33
CA ASN A 107 -10.69 13.00 -0.42
C ASN A 107 -9.37 12.31 -0.78
N SER A 108 -8.56 12.88 -1.68
CA SER A 108 -7.25 12.33 -2.04
C SER A 108 -6.29 12.26 -0.85
N LYS A 109 -6.31 13.26 0.04
CA LYS A 109 -5.52 13.24 1.29
C LYS A 109 -6.06 12.19 2.25
N LEU A 110 -7.37 12.14 2.41
CA LEU A 110 -8.08 11.18 3.26
C LEU A 110 -7.86 9.71 2.83
N LYS A 111 -7.75 9.45 1.52
CA LYS A 111 -7.43 8.12 0.95
C LYS A 111 -6.09 7.57 1.45
N VAL A 112 -5.08 8.43 1.60
CA VAL A 112 -3.74 8.03 2.05
C VAL A 112 -3.73 7.61 3.52
N VAL A 113 -4.51 8.31 4.36
CA VAL A 113 -4.55 8.09 5.81
C VAL A 113 -5.76 7.28 6.27
N LYS A 114 -6.50 6.63 5.35
CA LYS A 114 -7.76 5.93 5.63
C LYS A 114 -7.65 4.88 6.74
N HIS A 115 -6.48 4.27 6.91
CA HIS A 115 -6.22 3.25 7.94
C HIS A 115 -6.05 3.82 9.36
N LEU A 116 -5.91 5.14 9.51
CA LEU A 116 -5.69 5.82 10.79
C LEU A 116 -6.95 6.49 11.34
N ILE A 117 -7.95 6.71 10.48
CA ILE A 117 -9.12 7.55 10.74
C ILE A 117 -10.41 6.77 10.59
N ARG A 118 -11.43 7.21 11.32
CA ARG A 118 -12.83 6.85 11.11
C ARG A 118 -13.46 7.90 10.22
N PHE A 119 -14.20 7.43 9.22
CA PHE A 119 -15.15 8.26 8.50
C PHE A 119 -16.53 8.04 9.10
N VAL A 120 -17.19 9.13 9.44
CA VAL A 120 -18.62 9.15 9.69
C VAL A 120 -19.21 10.11 8.68
N VAL A 121 -20.10 9.59 7.84
CA VAL A 121 -20.87 10.42 6.94
C VAL A 121 -21.81 11.26 7.78
N SER A 122 -21.70 12.57 7.64
CA SER A 122 -22.45 13.55 8.43
C SER A 122 -23.94 13.53 8.03
N LEU A 123 -24.73 12.62 8.62
CA LEU A 123 -26.20 12.71 8.69
C LEU A 123 -26.64 13.75 9.75
N PHE A 124 -25.98 14.90 9.83
CA PHE A 124 -26.11 15.89 10.92
C PHE A 124 -27.49 16.59 11.01
N LEU A 125 -28.54 16.03 10.41
CA LEU A 125 -29.92 16.51 10.55
C LEU A 125 -30.94 15.45 10.96
N LYS A 126 -30.53 14.21 11.29
CA LYS A 126 -31.47 13.20 11.85
C LYS A 126 -31.42 13.06 13.39
N CYS A 127 -30.56 13.80 14.09
CA CYS A 127 -30.44 13.76 15.56
C CYS A 127 -30.47 15.14 16.24
N ILE A 128 -30.96 16.17 15.55
CA ILE A 128 -31.43 17.42 16.19
C ILE A 128 -32.88 17.61 15.72
N ALA A 129 -33.75 16.70 16.15
CA ALA A 129 -35.21 16.79 16.16
C ALA A 129 -35.72 15.71 17.11
#